data_AF-A0A5J6SMZ2-F1
#
_entry.id   AF-A0A5J6SMZ2-F1
#
_cell.length_a   1.000
_cell.length_b   1.000
_cell.length_c   1.000
_cell.angle_alpha   90.00
_cell.angle_beta   90.00
_cell.angle_gamma   90.00
#
_symmetry.space_group_name_H-M   'P 1'
#
loop_
_entity.id
_entity.type
_entity.pdbx_description
1 polymer ?
#
loop_
_entity_poly.entity_id
_entity_poly.type
_entity_poly.pdbx_seq_one_letter_code
_entity_poly.pdbx_strand_id
1 'polypeptide(L)'
;MTYCFAWKADDEIYIVADSLTSSENNDLEVEADYSSMGEKYGEYNSRFVAETDIKIYIKDNYVIAFSGYLDTYEEIKSKLNLMVGLPDDQIISYLMEIVSDGELILAIHQKDNNKLFVLNKREVKEITNYISIGSGRAIGMLDDLMKRFSKTFPDFKDETIDDKPRKKISAATAYLQMISLKNNFLEHGVGGTICGVCIYDNKIEWNDDLLYFFYDENFKNKKLINMIIRNNNILTGSDFTGLTKLFRFPEVDDKLDEVSMRKLVRSMHKNMSSHIPRYIVFYSTDLNNIYFYDTHRKTQTSLVRMFQRRSSGKIKWEIFTIPFLISNFLLQNNNKEELAPPFHYLEGLPVPYESRDYLIENTENIEDIEFEYDYFDQPLENIQINIDIEKYFKFGLEDYENLIIVNFEYLEEKIIELRNFYKGLNIQFDSSKILKKLCEFLKKEWGVDKFEILVFSKNYQFFYEKIDDLELNLIKNKNEYSGFLIKLLHNYYVDHRYFHLNKIFIIDDSSDFNDLFEILPDYNKNREEADIFIIKNQNGESEVLYSPYHYNADILFSQLSGLSYEALGLWSPLEYSEDELEGIRKYINEQIDNSKI
;
A
#
# COMPACT_ATOMS: atom_id res chain seq x y z
N MET A 1 -23.59 11.30 -15.82
CA MET A 1 -24.45 10.13 -15.51
C MET A 1 -23.82 9.40 -14.34
N THR A 2 -24.59 8.75 -13.46
CA THR A 2 -24.05 8.07 -12.26
C THR A 2 -25.13 7.27 -11.53
N TYR A 3 -24.70 6.36 -10.67
CA TYR A 3 -25.51 5.85 -9.57
C TYR A 3 -24.76 5.98 -8.24
N CYS A 4 -25.37 6.69 -7.29
CA CYS A 4 -24.98 6.64 -5.89
C CYS A 4 -26.16 6.08 -5.07
N PHE A 5 -25.89 5.13 -4.19
CA PHE A 5 -26.88 4.52 -3.31
C PHE A 5 -26.40 4.61 -1.87
N ALA A 6 -27.27 5.03 -0.98
CA ALA A 6 -26.99 5.08 0.44
C ALA A 6 -28.13 4.47 1.26
N TRP A 7 -27.79 3.87 2.38
CA TRP A 7 -28.77 3.40 3.35
C TRP A 7 -28.29 3.59 4.78
N LYS A 8 -29.27 3.66 5.68
CA LYS A 8 -29.08 3.74 7.13
C LYS A 8 -29.64 2.46 7.74
N ALA A 9 -28.85 1.82 8.60
CA ALA A 9 -29.25 0.67 9.40
C ALA A 9 -28.86 0.97 10.85
N ASP A 10 -29.84 1.17 11.72
CA ASP A 10 -29.63 1.71 13.07
C ASP A 10 -28.83 3.03 13.02
N ASP A 11 -27.69 3.12 13.71
CA ASP A 11 -26.79 4.29 13.66
C ASP A 11 -25.71 4.16 12.59
N GLU A 12 -25.72 3.12 11.76
CA GLU A 12 -24.76 2.90 10.70
C GLU A 12 -25.24 3.53 9.39
N ILE A 13 -24.35 4.20 8.67
CA ILE A 13 -24.62 4.74 7.34
C ILE A 13 -23.69 4.07 6.34
N TYR A 14 -24.22 3.76 5.17
CA TYR A 14 -23.50 3.10 4.10
C TYR A 14 -23.75 3.84 2.78
N ILE A 15 -22.71 4.05 1.99
CA ILE A 15 -22.77 4.77 0.71
C ILE A 15 -21.92 4.02 -0.31
N VAL A 16 -22.47 3.70 -1.48
CA VAL A 16 -21.74 3.14 -2.63
C VAL A 16 -21.92 4.02 -3.86
N ALA A 17 -20.88 4.15 -4.68
CA ALA A 17 -20.93 4.90 -5.92
C ALA A 17 -19.99 4.34 -6.99
N ASP A 18 -20.37 4.59 -8.24
CA ASP A 18 -19.63 4.21 -9.44
C ASP A 18 -18.58 5.27 -9.84
N SER A 19 -17.66 4.95 -10.75
CA SER A 19 -16.57 5.85 -11.18
C SER A 19 -16.71 6.41 -12.61
N LEU A 20 -17.83 6.14 -13.28
CA LEU A 20 -18.04 6.65 -14.63
C LEU A 20 -18.37 8.13 -14.64
N THR A 21 -17.82 8.85 -15.60
CA THR A 21 -18.26 10.18 -15.98
C THR A 21 -18.77 10.15 -17.41
N SER A 22 -19.43 11.23 -17.83
CA SER A 22 -19.84 11.35 -19.22
C SER A 22 -19.73 12.77 -19.74
N SER A 23 -19.38 12.90 -21.03
CA SER A 23 -19.18 14.17 -21.73
C SER A 23 -19.98 14.21 -23.03
N GLU A 24 -20.45 15.39 -23.41
CA GLU A 24 -21.17 15.61 -24.66
C GLU A 24 -20.24 15.74 -25.88
N ASN A 25 -18.95 16.06 -25.66
CA ASN A 25 -18.02 16.44 -26.73
C ASN A 25 -16.90 15.41 -27.02
N ASN A 26 -16.95 14.21 -26.43
CA ASN A 26 -15.85 13.22 -26.52
C ASN A 26 -14.48 13.75 -26.07
N ASP A 27 -14.49 14.67 -25.10
CA ASP A 27 -13.29 15.32 -24.57
C ASP A 27 -12.70 14.60 -23.33
N LEU A 28 -13.19 13.41 -22.98
CA LEU A 28 -12.64 12.66 -21.85
C LEU A 28 -11.31 12.03 -22.26
N GLU A 29 -10.24 12.39 -21.57
CA GLU A 29 -8.95 11.72 -21.73
C GLU A 29 -9.01 10.32 -21.13
N VAL A 30 -8.84 9.30 -21.98
CA VAL A 30 -8.82 7.89 -21.57
C VAL A 30 -7.55 7.23 -22.07
N GLU A 31 -6.91 6.46 -21.19
CA GLU A 31 -5.66 5.74 -21.50
C GLU A 31 -5.91 4.36 -22.15
N ALA A 32 -7.16 3.89 -22.14
CA ALA A 32 -7.56 2.59 -22.68
C ALA A 32 -8.99 2.64 -23.24
N ASP A 33 -9.34 1.63 -24.04
CA ASP A 33 -10.69 1.46 -24.62
C ASP A 33 -11.71 0.86 -23.63
N TYR A 34 -11.26 0.45 -22.44
CA TYR A 34 -12.06 -0.27 -21.46
C TYR A 34 -11.91 0.31 -20.05
N SER A 35 -12.95 0.13 -19.23
CA SER A 35 -12.89 0.33 -17.78
C SER A 35 -11.94 -0.67 -17.13
N SER A 36 -11.51 -0.37 -15.90
CA SER A 36 -10.76 -1.33 -15.07
C SER A 36 -11.50 -2.67 -14.95
N MET A 37 -12.84 -2.65 -15.06
CA MET A 37 -13.72 -3.81 -14.96
C MET A 37 -14.03 -4.50 -16.29
N GLY A 38 -13.44 -4.02 -17.40
CA GLY A 38 -13.58 -4.61 -18.73
C GLY A 38 -14.80 -4.14 -19.54
N GLU A 39 -15.51 -3.10 -19.08
CA GLU A 39 -16.60 -2.49 -19.85
C GLU A 39 -16.03 -1.61 -20.95
N LYS A 40 -16.57 -1.72 -22.16
CA LYS A 40 -16.07 -0.96 -23.30
C LYS A 40 -16.54 0.49 -23.23
N TYR A 41 -15.62 1.45 -23.29
CA TYR A 41 -15.98 2.86 -23.40
C TYR A 41 -16.61 3.19 -24.76
N GLY A 42 -17.36 4.28 -24.82
CA GLY A 42 -18.00 4.67 -26.06
C GLY A 42 -19.09 5.72 -25.89
N GLU A 43 -19.74 6.02 -27.01
CA GLU A 43 -20.90 6.89 -27.05
C GLU A 43 -22.17 6.12 -26.70
N TYR A 44 -22.84 6.56 -25.63
CA TYR A 44 -24.12 6.03 -25.17
C TYR A 44 -25.07 7.20 -24.93
N ASN A 45 -26.27 7.14 -25.51
CA ASN A 45 -27.27 8.19 -25.37
C ASN A 45 -26.72 9.61 -25.68
N SER A 46 -25.95 9.72 -26.77
CA SER A 46 -25.29 10.97 -27.22
C SER A 46 -24.27 11.56 -26.24
N ARG A 47 -23.71 10.73 -25.36
CA ARG A 47 -22.62 11.12 -24.46
C ARG A 47 -21.53 10.06 -24.50
N PHE A 48 -20.28 10.50 -24.54
CA PHE A 48 -19.16 9.60 -24.34
C PHE A 48 -19.05 9.25 -22.85
N VAL A 49 -18.99 7.96 -22.52
CA VAL A 49 -18.94 7.43 -21.14
C VAL A 49 -17.61 6.73 -20.91
N ALA A 50 -16.91 7.12 -19.85
CA ALA A 50 -15.65 6.53 -19.44
C ALA A 50 -15.47 6.56 -17.92
N GLU A 51 -14.59 5.72 -17.38
CA GLU A 51 -14.20 5.76 -15.97
C GLU A 51 -13.07 6.75 -15.79
N THR A 52 -13.33 7.82 -15.06
CA THR A 52 -12.37 8.93 -14.89
C THR A 52 -12.33 9.51 -13.48
N ASP A 53 -13.37 9.34 -12.64
CA ASP A 53 -13.42 10.00 -11.32
C ASP A 53 -14.31 9.24 -10.32
N ILE A 54 -14.03 9.39 -9.04
CA ILE A 54 -14.79 8.81 -7.92
C ILE A 54 -15.77 9.84 -7.39
N LYS A 55 -16.95 9.38 -6.97
CA LYS A 55 -18.07 10.26 -6.61
C LYS A 55 -18.34 10.37 -5.12
N ILE A 56 -17.61 9.62 -4.31
CA ILE A 56 -17.65 9.74 -2.86
C ILE A 56 -16.46 10.59 -2.45
N TYR A 57 -16.67 11.59 -1.59
CA TYR A 57 -15.62 12.39 -0.96
C TYR A 57 -15.80 12.39 0.55
N ILE A 58 -14.69 12.22 1.28
CA ILE A 58 -14.67 12.21 2.75
C ILE A 58 -13.85 13.39 3.22
N LYS A 59 -14.40 14.18 4.14
CA LYS A 59 -13.66 15.21 4.87
C LYS A 59 -14.11 15.27 6.32
N ASP A 60 -13.18 15.01 7.23
CA ASP A 60 -13.42 14.99 8.68
C ASP A 60 -14.64 14.14 9.06
N ASN A 61 -15.73 14.78 9.50
CA ASN A 61 -16.96 14.10 9.90
C ASN A 61 -18.00 14.00 8.77
N TYR A 62 -17.65 14.37 7.55
CA TYR A 62 -18.59 14.45 6.42
C TYR A 62 -18.21 13.46 5.34
N VAL A 63 -19.22 12.73 4.84
CA VAL A 63 -19.12 11.94 3.61
C VAL A 63 -20.16 12.47 2.64
N ILE A 64 -19.72 12.81 1.44
CA ILE A 64 -20.61 13.25 0.36
C ILE A 64 -20.55 12.27 -0.80
N ALA A 65 -21.69 12.01 -1.42
CA ALA A 65 -21.77 11.39 -2.74
C ALA A 65 -22.57 12.29 -3.68
N PHE A 66 -22.06 12.54 -4.88
CA PHE A 66 -22.59 13.59 -5.76
C PHE A 66 -23.02 13.09 -7.14
N SER A 67 -24.10 13.68 -7.64
CA SER A 67 -24.58 13.52 -9.01
C SER A 67 -24.83 14.89 -9.64
N GLY A 68 -24.07 15.23 -10.68
CA GLY A 68 -24.20 16.52 -11.36
C GLY A 68 -23.02 16.83 -12.26
N TYR A 69 -22.71 18.11 -12.43
CA TYR A 69 -21.57 18.61 -13.20
C TYR A 69 -20.27 18.49 -12.40
N LEU A 70 -19.17 18.07 -13.03
CA LEU A 70 -17.86 17.90 -12.37
C LEU A 70 -17.36 19.20 -11.75
N ASP A 71 -17.52 20.34 -12.43
CA ASP A 71 -17.11 21.66 -11.90
C ASP A 71 -17.81 21.98 -10.57
N THR A 72 -19.10 21.62 -10.46
CA THR A 72 -19.86 21.77 -9.20
C THR A 72 -19.34 20.84 -8.13
N TYR A 73 -18.95 19.61 -8.50
CA TYR A 73 -18.39 18.67 -7.54
C TYR A 73 -17.04 19.14 -6.99
N GLU A 74 -16.17 19.66 -7.85
CA GLU A 74 -14.89 20.27 -7.45
C GLU A 74 -15.10 21.49 -6.56
N GLU A 75 -16.10 22.33 -6.85
CA GLU A 75 -16.46 23.44 -5.97
C GLU A 75 -16.94 22.94 -4.59
N ILE A 76 -17.78 21.89 -4.54
CA ILE A 76 -18.25 21.29 -3.29
C ILE A 76 -17.07 20.76 -2.48
N LYS A 77 -16.18 19.95 -3.08
CA LYS A 77 -14.96 19.45 -2.43
C LYS A 77 -14.16 20.63 -1.87
N SER A 78 -14.03 21.69 -2.67
CA SER A 78 -13.23 22.85 -2.30
C SER A 78 -13.79 23.63 -1.12
N LYS A 79 -15.09 23.92 -1.17
CA LYS A 79 -15.76 24.67 -0.10
C LYS A 79 -15.89 23.86 1.16
N LEU A 80 -16.15 22.54 1.08
CA LEU A 80 -16.29 21.71 2.26
C LEU A 80 -15.02 21.76 3.12
N ASN A 81 -13.83 21.73 2.51
CA ASN A 81 -12.55 21.89 3.21
C ASN A 81 -12.44 23.19 4.01
N LEU A 82 -13.00 24.28 3.48
CA LEU A 82 -12.97 25.60 4.13
C LEU A 82 -14.06 25.75 5.21
N MET A 83 -15.09 24.91 5.18
CA MET A 83 -16.26 24.98 6.06
C MET A 83 -16.16 24.04 7.27
N VAL A 84 -15.16 23.14 7.31
CA VAL A 84 -14.93 22.25 8.45
C VAL A 84 -14.86 23.06 9.74
N GLY A 85 -15.67 22.67 10.73
CA GLY A 85 -15.77 23.35 12.03
C GLY A 85 -16.89 24.38 12.13
N LEU A 86 -17.59 24.68 11.03
CA LEU A 86 -18.87 25.41 11.09
C LEU A 86 -20.00 24.51 11.59
N PRO A 87 -21.11 25.09 12.11
CA PRO A 87 -22.32 24.34 12.41
C PRO A 87 -22.90 23.62 11.19
N ASP A 88 -23.39 22.38 11.38
CA ASP A 88 -23.91 21.52 10.30
C ASP A 88 -25.02 22.18 9.47
N ASP A 89 -25.90 22.97 10.10
CA ASP A 89 -26.98 23.69 9.43
C ASP A 89 -26.46 24.76 8.46
N GLN A 90 -25.34 25.40 8.79
CA GLN A 90 -24.68 26.34 7.88
C GLN A 90 -24.04 25.60 6.71
N ILE A 91 -23.33 24.49 6.99
CA ILE A 91 -22.71 23.66 5.95
C ILE A 91 -23.76 23.16 4.96
N ILE A 92 -24.87 22.61 5.47
CA ILE A 92 -26.00 22.14 4.66
C ILE A 92 -26.54 23.29 3.78
N SER A 93 -26.75 24.48 4.35
CA SER A 93 -27.28 25.63 3.62
C SER A 93 -26.35 26.06 2.49
N TYR A 94 -25.04 26.13 2.74
CA TYR A 94 -24.05 26.44 1.70
C TYR A 94 -24.00 25.38 0.60
N LEU A 95 -24.00 24.10 0.97
CA LEU A 95 -23.98 23.00 0.01
C LEU A 95 -25.23 23.02 -0.90
N MET A 96 -26.41 23.35 -0.37
CA MET A 96 -27.61 23.52 -1.20
C MET A 96 -27.46 24.58 -2.28
N GLU A 97 -26.81 25.70 -1.97
CA GLU A 97 -26.60 26.79 -2.93
C GLU A 97 -25.67 26.36 -4.07
N ILE A 98 -24.64 25.58 -3.76
CA ILE A 98 -23.64 25.12 -4.72
C ILE A 98 -24.18 23.98 -5.60
N VAL A 99 -24.85 22.99 -4.99
CA VAL A 99 -25.33 21.77 -5.69
C VAL A 99 -26.18 22.10 -6.92
N SER A 100 -26.90 23.22 -6.91
CA SER A 100 -27.65 23.73 -8.07
C SER A 100 -28.54 22.63 -8.68
N ASP A 101 -28.42 22.35 -9.98
CA ASP A 101 -29.25 21.36 -10.68
C ASP A 101 -28.82 19.89 -10.44
N GLY A 102 -27.81 19.66 -9.58
CA GLY A 102 -27.38 18.34 -9.14
C GLY A 102 -28.15 17.78 -7.93
N GLU A 103 -27.75 16.59 -7.50
CA GLU A 103 -28.19 15.92 -6.28
C GLU A 103 -26.96 15.54 -5.44
N LEU A 104 -27.05 15.65 -4.12
CA LEU A 104 -25.98 15.31 -3.20
C LEU A 104 -26.52 14.49 -2.02
N ILE A 105 -25.90 13.35 -1.75
CA ILE A 105 -26.07 12.61 -0.50
C ILE A 105 -25.02 13.14 0.47
N LEU A 106 -25.44 13.58 1.65
CA LEU A 106 -24.57 14.04 2.73
C LEU A 106 -24.77 13.16 3.95
N ALA A 107 -23.75 12.44 4.37
CA ALA A 107 -23.70 11.80 5.66
C ALA A 107 -22.84 12.61 6.62
N ILE A 108 -23.37 12.86 7.81
CA ILE A 108 -22.71 13.59 8.89
C ILE A 108 -22.49 12.60 10.03
N HIS A 109 -21.22 12.33 10.31
CA HIS A 109 -20.81 11.58 11.45
C HIS A 109 -20.97 12.45 12.72
N GLN A 110 -21.86 12.02 13.62
CA GLN A 110 -22.00 12.62 14.94
C GLN A 110 -21.91 11.52 15.98
N LYS A 111 -21.33 11.85 17.14
CA LYS A 111 -21.23 10.92 18.26
C LYS A 111 -22.61 10.36 18.62
N ASP A 112 -22.78 9.06 18.46
CA ASP A 112 -23.99 8.29 18.76
C ASP A 112 -25.26 8.71 17.99
N ASN A 113 -25.15 9.46 16.87
CA ASN A 113 -26.30 9.84 16.04
C ASN A 113 -25.91 10.25 14.62
N ASN A 114 -25.46 9.30 13.81
CA ASN A 114 -25.10 9.59 12.42
C ASN A 114 -26.34 10.02 11.62
N LYS A 115 -26.20 11.08 10.82
CA LYS A 115 -27.30 11.64 10.02
C LYS A 115 -27.05 11.49 8.53
N LEU A 116 -28.10 11.15 7.79
CA LEU A 116 -28.05 11.02 6.34
C LEU A 116 -29.05 11.99 5.71
N PHE A 117 -28.59 12.81 4.79
CA PHE A 117 -29.41 13.77 4.06
C PHE A 117 -29.28 13.56 2.56
N VAL A 118 -30.33 13.93 1.83
CA VAL A 118 -30.25 14.25 0.41
C VAL A 118 -30.55 15.73 0.21
N LEU A 119 -29.72 16.37 -0.60
CA LEU A 119 -29.77 17.78 -0.92
C LEU A 119 -29.90 17.96 -2.42
N ASN A 120 -30.74 18.90 -2.82
CA ASN A 120 -30.77 19.50 -4.15
C ASN A 120 -31.17 20.99 -3.99
N LYS A 121 -31.23 21.74 -5.08
CA LYS A 121 -31.61 23.17 -5.05
C LYS A 121 -32.97 23.48 -4.43
N ARG A 122 -33.85 22.49 -4.26
CA ARG A 122 -35.24 22.69 -3.78
C ARG A 122 -35.45 22.22 -2.35
N GLU A 123 -34.78 21.15 -1.94
CA GLU A 123 -35.04 20.52 -0.65
C GLU A 123 -33.80 19.94 0.02
N VAL A 124 -33.84 19.92 1.34
CA VAL A 124 -33.03 19.06 2.21
C VAL A 124 -33.98 18.08 2.84
N LYS A 125 -33.66 16.80 2.72
CA LYS A 125 -34.45 15.74 3.31
C LYS A 125 -33.55 14.79 4.08
N GLU A 126 -33.87 14.60 5.36
CA GLU A 126 -33.25 13.57 6.17
C GLU A 126 -33.78 12.18 5.76
N ILE A 127 -32.88 11.22 5.65
CA ILE A 127 -33.14 9.87 5.16
C ILE A 127 -32.99 8.88 6.31
N THR A 128 -34.05 8.12 6.56
CA THR A 128 -34.07 7.13 7.65
C THR A 128 -33.82 5.70 7.19
N ASN A 129 -33.97 5.41 5.89
CA ASN A 129 -33.88 4.05 5.35
C ASN A 129 -32.85 3.97 4.22
N TYR A 130 -33.20 4.42 3.01
CA TYR A 130 -32.32 4.40 1.85
C TYR A 130 -32.65 5.56 0.92
N ILE A 131 -31.68 5.91 0.09
CA ILE A 131 -31.80 6.90 -0.98
C ILE A 131 -30.86 6.53 -2.14
N SER A 132 -31.28 6.85 -3.36
CA SER A 132 -30.42 6.85 -4.53
C SER A 132 -30.53 8.18 -5.27
N ILE A 133 -29.43 8.55 -5.93
CA ILE A 133 -29.34 9.75 -6.77
C ILE A 133 -28.69 9.41 -8.11
N GLY A 134 -28.90 10.29 -9.09
CA GLY A 134 -28.36 10.13 -10.45
C GLY A 134 -29.19 9.26 -11.39
N SER A 135 -28.66 9.04 -12.59
CA SER A 135 -29.36 8.35 -13.68
C SER A 135 -29.64 6.88 -13.38
N GLY A 136 -28.79 6.20 -12.61
CA GLY A 136 -29.00 4.80 -12.25
C GLY A 136 -30.25 4.54 -11.41
N ARG A 137 -30.75 5.55 -10.67
CA ARG A 137 -32.03 5.45 -9.94
C ARG A 137 -33.21 5.16 -10.86
N ALA A 138 -33.15 5.62 -12.11
CA ALA A 138 -34.22 5.37 -13.09
C ALA A 138 -34.26 3.92 -13.56
N ILE A 139 -33.19 3.14 -13.34
CA ILE A 139 -33.13 1.71 -13.60
C ILE A 139 -33.83 1.00 -12.43
N GLY A 140 -35.17 0.92 -12.46
CA GLY A 140 -35.97 0.39 -11.34
C GLY A 140 -35.48 -0.96 -10.82
N MET A 141 -35.02 -1.85 -11.71
CA MET A 141 -34.44 -3.14 -11.32
C MET A 141 -33.17 -3.00 -10.47
N LEU A 142 -32.23 -2.12 -10.86
CA LEU A 142 -30.99 -1.90 -10.12
C LEU A 142 -31.28 -1.37 -8.71
N ASP A 143 -32.12 -0.34 -8.64
CA ASP A 143 -32.49 0.32 -7.39
C ASP A 143 -33.23 -0.66 -6.44
N ASP A 144 -34.12 -1.49 -6.97
CA ASP A 144 -34.82 -2.53 -6.21
C ASP A 144 -33.90 -3.69 -5.77
N LEU A 145 -32.89 -4.03 -6.56
CA LEU A 145 -31.88 -5.03 -6.16
C LEU A 145 -31.04 -4.52 -4.99
N MET A 146 -30.56 -3.28 -5.05
CA MET A 146 -29.77 -2.70 -3.96
C MET A 146 -30.58 -2.53 -2.67
N LYS A 147 -31.83 -2.09 -2.76
CA LYS A 147 -32.75 -2.04 -1.59
C LYS A 147 -33.02 -3.40 -0.97
N ARG A 148 -33.09 -4.46 -1.79
CA ARG A 148 -33.26 -5.83 -1.28
C ARG A 148 -31.98 -6.27 -0.59
N PHE A 149 -30.84 -6.12 -1.27
CA PHE A 149 -29.54 -6.47 -0.71
C PHE A 149 -29.28 -5.81 0.64
N SER A 150 -29.55 -4.49 0.76
CA SER A 150 -29.36 -3.73 2.00
C SER A 150 -30.22 -4.22 3.17
N LYS A 151 -31.25 -5.02 2.92
CA LYS A 151 -32.15 -5.62 3.93
C LYS A 151 -31.90 -7.10 4.18
N THR A 152 -31.45 -7.82 3.15
CA THR A 152 -31.37 -9.29 3.18
C THR A 152 -29.96 -9.80 3.44
N PHE A 153 -28.95 -8.95 3.37
CA PHE A 153 -27.58 -9.36 3.66
C PHE A 153 -27.49 -9.84 5.12
N PRO A 154 -27.02 -11.08 5.37
CA PRO A 154 -27.17 -11.72 6.67
C PRO A 154 -26.34 -11.04 7.75
N ASP A 155 -26.90 -10.95 8.96
CA ASP A 155 -26.11 -10.62 10.15
C ASP A 155 -25.26 -11.84 10.53
N PHE A 156 -23.93 -11.70 10.43
CA PHE A 156 -22.99 -12.73 10.85
C PHE A 156 -22.96 -12.81 12.38
N LYS A 157 -23.25 -13.98 12.93
CA LYS A 157 -23.38 -14.20 14.38
C LYS A 157 -22.05 -14.25 15.12
N ASP A 158 -20.97 -14.63 14.44
CA ASP A 158 -19.69 -15.01 15.07
C ASP A 158 -18.53 -14.01 14.86
N GLU A 159 -18.80 -12.84 14.27
CA GLU A 159 -17.78 -11.79 14.10
C GLU A 159 -17.80 -10.78 15.25
N THR A 160 -16.61 -10.26 15.59
CA THR A 160 -16.49 -9.06 16.43
C THR A 160 -17.31 -7.93 15.81
N ILE A 161 -18.04 -7.19 16.64
CA ILE A 161 -18.95 -6.12 16.20
C ILE A 161 -18.26 -5.15 15.24
N ASP A 162 -17.01 -4.81 15.52
CA ASP A 162 -16.17 -3.82 14.82
C ASP A 162 -15.94 -4.09 13.32
N ASP A 163 -16.15 -5.32 12.81
CA ASP A 163 -15.87 -5.68 11.41
C ASP A 163 -17.12 -5.80 10.52
N LYS A 164 -18.31 -5.89 11.14
CA LYS A 164 -19.56 -6.17 10.40
C LYS A 164 -19.93 -5.07 9.41
N PRO A 165 -19.80 -3.77 9.74
CA PRO A 165 -20.13 -2.70 8.79
C PRO A 165 -19.21 -2.69 7.57
N ARG A 166 -17.89 -2.87 7.77
CA ARG A 166 -16.91 -2.93 6.68
C ARG A 166 -17.15 -4.12 5.76
N LYS A 167 -17.54 -5.28 6.32
CA LYS A 167 -17.97 -6.42 5.52
C LYS A 167 -19.24 -6.14 4.71
N LYS A 168 -20.27 -5.55 5.34
CA LYS A 168 -21.54 -5.18 4.68
C LYS A 168 -21.31 -4.23 3.49
N ILE A 169 -20.51 -3.18 3.68
CA ILE A 169 -20.20 -2.25 2.58
C ILE A 169 -19.36 -2.92 1.50
N SER A 170 -18.38 -3.75 1.85
CA SER A 170 -17.54 -4.48 0.88
C SER A 170 -18.35 -5.43 0.01
N ALA A 171 -19.29 -6.15 0.63
CA ALA A 171 -20.21 -7.03 -0.09
C ALA A 171 -21.19 -6.23 -0.98
N ALA A 172 -21.71 -5.10 -0.51
CA ALA A 172 -22.57 -4.23 -1.32
C ALA A 172 -21.83 -3.65 -2.53
N THR A 173 -20.58 -3.22 -2.33
CA THR A 173 -19.68 -2.76 -3.40
C THR A 173 -19.45 -3.87 -4.43
N ALA A 174 -19.09 -5.07 -3.99
CA ALA A 174 -18.92 -6.23 -4.88
C ALA A 174 -20.21 -6.59 -5.63
N TYR A 175 -21.35 -6.56 -4.95
CA TYR A 175 -22.64 -6.90 -5.54
C TYR A 175 -23.05 -5.89 -6.62
N LEU A 176 -22.96 -4.59 -6.32
CA LEU A 176 -23.26 -3.53 -7.28
C LEU A 176 -22.32 -3.60 -8.49
N GLN A 177 -21.03 -3.88 -8.26
CA GLN A 177 -20.03 -4.03 -9.32
C GLN A 177 -20.41 -5.14 -10.30
N MET A 178 -20.79 -6.31 -9.78
CA MET A 178 -21.12 -7.48 -10.60
C MET A 178 -22.49 -7.34 -11.29
N ILE A 179 -23.49 -6.74 -10.63
CA ILE A 179 -24.79 -6.45 -11.27
C ILE A 179 -24.60 -5.48 -12.43
N SER A 180 -23.81 -4.43 -12.23
CA SER A 180 -23.55 -3.42 -13.27
C SER A 180 -22.94 -4.06 -14.51
N LEU A 181 -21.93 -4.91 -14.31
CA LEU A 181 -21.29 -5.67 -15.38
C LEU A 181 -22.25 -6.63 -16.08
N LYS A 182 -22.94 -7.48 -15.32
CA LYS A 182 -23.85 -8.49 -15.87
C LYS A 182 -24.93 -7.88 -16.77
N ASN A 183 -25.47 -6.75 -16.35
CA ASN A 183 -26.60 -6.10 -17.02
C ASN A 183 -26.16 -4.99 -17.98
N ASN A 184 -24.86 -4.75 -18.13
CA ASN A 184 -24.30 -3.72 -19.01
C ASN A 184 -24.89 -2.33 -18.75
N PHE A 185 -24.94 -1.90 -17.49
CA PHE A 185 -25.52 -0.60 -17.13
C PHE A 185 -24.65 0.62 -17.49
N LEU A 186 -23.53 0.39 -18.15
CA LEU A 186 -22.66 1.43 -18.69
C LEU A 186 -23.45 2.42 -19.57
N GLU A 187 -24.43 1.95 -20.35
CA GLU A 187 -25.26 2.82 -21.21
C GLU A 187 -26.13 3.82 -20.44
N HIS A 188 -26.41 3.52 -19.17
CA HIS A 188 -27.09 4.39 -18.23
C HIS A 188 -26.13 5.19 -17.34
N GLY A 189 -24.83 5.05 -17.60
CA GLY A 189 -23.70 5.63 -16.87
C GLY A 189 -23.57 5.08 -15.46
N VAL A 190 -23.67 3.76 -15.31
CA VAL A 190 -23.35 3.03 -14.08
C VAL A 190 -22.32 1.96 -14.41
N GLY A 191 -21.19 1.95 -13.71
CA GLY A 191 -20.10 1.00 -13.95
C GLY A 191 -18.73 1.56 -13.58
N GLY A 192 -17.69 1.10 -14.28
CA GLY A 192 -16.31 1.34 -13.88
C GLY A 192 -16.02 0.69 -12.52
N THR A 193 -14.99 1.15 -11.85
CA THR A 193 -14.72 0.81 -10.45
C THR A 193 -15.83 1.36 -9.54
N ILE A 194 -16.36 0.50 -8.67
CA ILE A 194 -17.32 0.89 -7.64
C ILE A 194 -16.63 0.87 -6.28
N CYS A 195 -16.87 1.90 -5.48
CA CYS A 195 -16.34 2.02 -4.14
C CYS A 195 -17.46 2.31 -3.13
N GLY A 196 -17.18 2.05 -1.85
CA GLY A 196 -18.14 2.30 -0.78
C GLY A 196 -17.49 2.79 0.51
N VAL A 197 -18.28 3.51 1.29
CA VAL A 197 -17.92 4.06 2.60
C VAL A 197 -19.01 3.69 3.60
N CYS A 198 -18.60 3.38 4.83
CA CYS A 198 -19.48 3.20 5.96
C CYS A 198 -19.11 4.13 7.11
N ILE A 199 -20.12 4.52 7.89
CA ILE A 199 -19.99 5.29 9.12
C ILE A 199 -20.62 4.47 10.24
N TYR A 200 -19.84 4.15 11.26
CA TYR A 200 -20.25 3.31 12.40
C TYR A 200 -19.29 3.52 13.57
N ASP A 201 -19.71 3.24 14.81
CA ASP A 201 -18.85 3.23 16.01
C ASP A 201 -17.82 4.38 16.13
N ASN A 202 -18.24 5.59 15.78
CA ASN A 202 -17.38 6.79 15.73
C ASN A 202 -16.23 6.76 14.71
N LYS A 203 -16.41 6.05 13.60
CA LYS A 203 -15.46 5.90 12.50
C LYS A 203 -16.13 6.16 11.15
N ILE A 204 -15.33 6.60 10.20
CA ILE A 204 -15.66 6.66 8.77
C ILE A 204 -14.62 5.83 8.05
N GLU A 205 -15.04 4.75 7.40
CA GLU A 205 -14.13 3.81 6.77
C GLU A 205 -14.62 3.40 5.39
N TRP A 206 -13.68 3.35 4.45
CA TRP A 206 -13.89 2.73 3.15
C TRP A 206 -14.15 1.23 3.30
N ASN A 207 -14.75 0.64 2.27
CA ASN A 207 -14.80 -0.81 2.12
C ASN A 207 -13.38 -1.42 2.18
N ASP A 208 -13.30 -2.68 2.60
CA ASP A 208 -12.06 -3.44 2.53
C ASP A 208 -11.63 -3.59 1.06
N ASP A 209 -10.33 -3.73 0.86
CA ASP A 209 -9.77 -4.00 -0.46
C ASP A 209 -10.41 -5.27 -1.06
N LEU A 210 -10.68 -5.22 -2.36
CA LEU A 210 -11.33 -6.30 -3.11
C LEU A 210 -10.41 -6.80 -4.21
N LEU A 211 -10.26 -8.12 -4.30
CA LEU A 211 -9.66 -8.78 -5.46
C LEU A 211 -10.75 -9.49 -6.24
N TYR A 212 -11.05 -9.03 -7.45
CA TYR A 212 -11.98 -9.71 -8.34
C TYR A 212 -11.26 -10.77 -9.15
N PHE A 213 -11.79 -11.98 -9.14
CA PHE A 213 -11.31 -13.13 -9.89
C PHE A 213 -12.35 -13.53 -10.92
N PHE A 214 -12.12 -13.14 -12.17
CA PHE A 214 -12.98 -13.50 -13.29
C PHE A 214 -12.54 -14.82 -13.89
N TYR A 215 -13.49 -15.71 -14.17
CA TYR A 215 -13.23 -17.00 -14.79
C TYR A 215 -14.32 -17.39 -15.80
N ASP A 216 -13.95 -18.17 -16.81
CA ASP A 216 -14.89 -18.77 -17.77
C ASP A 216 -15.50 -20.08 -17.24
N GLU A 217 -16.52 -20.59 -17.92
CA GLU A 217 -17.21 -21.85 -17.54
C GLU A 217 -16.29 -23.10 -17.48
N ASN A 218 -15.07 -23.01 -18.02
CA ASN A 218 -14.10 -24.10 -18.03
C ASN A 218 -12.91 -23.84 -17.08
N PHE A 219 -12.92 -22.73 -16.35
CA PHE A 219 -11.83 -22.27 -15.49
C PHE A 219 -10.47 -22.16 -16.20
N LYS A 220 -10.47 -21.85 -17.50
CA LYS A 220 -9.27 -21.73 -18.35
C LYS A 220 -8.83 -20.28 -18.56
N ASN A 221 -9.77 -19.39 -18.82
CA ASN A 221 -9.49 -17.97 -19.01
C ASN A 221 -9.78 -17.23 -17.71
N LYS A 222 -8.75 -16.57 -17.18
CA LYS A 222 -8.81 -15.92 -15.88
C LYS A 222 -8.32 -14.50 -15.98
N LYS A 223 -8.93 -13.61 -15.21
CA LYS A 223 -8.53 -12.21 -15.11
C LYS A 223 -8.66 -11.72 -13.68
N LEU A 224 -7.66 -11.00 -13.23
CA LEU A 224 -7.60 -10.37 -11.93
C LEU A 224 -7.83 -8.87 -12.03
N ILE A 225 -8.55 -8.34 -11.05
CA ILE A 225 -8.65 -6.90 -10.81
C ILE A 225 -8.49 -6.66 -9.33
N ASN A 226 -7.47 -5.90 -8.94
CA ASN A 226 -7.29 -5.47 -7.57
C ASN A 226 -7.87 -4.07 -7.40
N MET A 227 -8.64 -3.86 -6.33
CA MET A 227 -9.04 -2.54 -5.86
C MET A 227 -8.52 -2.34 -4.44
N ILE A 228 -7.60 -1.39 -4.30
CA ILE A 228 -6.90 -1.11 -3.05
C ILE A 228 -7.21 0.32 -2.63
N ILE A 229 -7.60 0.51 -1.37
CA ILE A 229 -7.97 1.84 -0.85
C ILE A 229 -7.04 2.26 0.27
N ARG A 230 -6.29 3.36 0.09
CA ARG A 230 -5.30 3.85 1.06
C ARG A 230 -5.27 5.37 1.12
N ASN A 231 -5.31 5.93 2.32
CA ASN A 231 -5.25 7.37 2.55
C ASN A 231 -6.24 8.15 1.67
N ASN A 232 -7.49 7.67 1.57
CA ASN A 232 -8.49 8.20 0.62
C ASN A 232 -7.96 8.26 -0.82
N ASN A 233 -7.25 7.25 -1.29
CA ASN A 233 -6.92 7.08 -2.71
C ASN A 233 -7.34 5.67 -3.11
N ILE A 234 -7.90 5.53 -4.30
CA ILE A 234 -8.35 4.25 -4.82
C ILE A 234 -7.42 3.87 -5.97
N LEU A 235 -6.78 2.71 -5.84
CA LEU A 235 -5.86 2.17 -6.83
C LEU A 235 -6.49 0.92 -7.44
N THR A 236 -6.59 0.88 -8.77
CA THR A 236 -7.13 -0.27 -9.49
C THR A 236 -6.13 -0.80 -10.49
N GLY A 237 -5.74 -2.06 -10.36
CA GLY A 237 -4.94 -2.78 -11.37
C GLY A 237 -5.83 -3.79 -12.07
N SER A 238 -5.69 -3.92 -13.40
CA SER A 238 -6.63 -4.73 -14.19
C SER A 238 -5.96 -5.48 -15.34
N ASP A 239 -6.22 -6.78 -15.42
CA ASP A 239 -5.84 -7.62 -16.57
C ASP A 239 -6.65 -7.31 -17.84
N PHE A 240 -7.75 -6.56 -17.76
CA PHE A 240 -8.50 -6.14 -18.94
C PHE A 240 -7.79 -5.02 -19.72
N THR A 241 -7.11 -4.13 -19.00
CA THR A 241 -6.44 -2.96 -19.58
C THR A 241 -4.92 -3.11 -19.58
N GLY A 242 -4.36 -3.93 -18.68
CA GLY A 242 -2.92 -3.97 -18.39
C GLY A 242 -2.42 -2.72 -17.67
N LEU A 243 -3.32 -1.85 -17.20
CA LEU A 243 -3.01 -0.57 -16.57
C LEU A 243 -3.32 -0.60 -15.08
N THR A 244 -2.66 0.31 -14.36
CA THR A 244 -3.01 0.67 -13.00
C THR A 244 -3.56 2.09 -12.99
N LYS A 245 -4.80 2.27 -12.55
CA LYS A 245 -5.44 3.58 -12.41
C LYS A 245 -5.43 4.03 -10.96
N LEU A 246 -5.22 5.32 -10.78
CA LEU A 246 -5.25 5.96 -9.48
C LEU A 246 -6.32 7.05 -9.48
N PHE A 247 -7.29 6.91 -8.58
CA PHE A 247 -8.25 7.95 -8.27
C PHE A 247 -7.80 8.67 -7.00
N ARG A 248 -7.42 9.94 -7.16
CA ARG A 248 -6.92 10.78 -6.08
C ARG A 248 -8.00 11.72 -5.56
N PHE A 249 -7.84 12.07 -4.29
CA PHE A 249 -8.67 13.03 -3.60
C PHE A 249 -7.77 14.23 -3.29
N PRO A 250 -7.44 15.09 -4.27
CA PRO A 250 -6.59 16.24 -4.00
C PRO A 250 -7.28 17.13 -2.97
N GLU A 251 -6.55 17.54 -1.93
CA GLU A 251 -7.00 18.66 -1.12
C GLU A 251 -6.94 19.95 -1.97
N VAL A 252 -7.71 20.97 -1.59
CA VAL A 252 -7.67 22.27 -2.31
C VAL A 252 -6.26 22.84 -2.21
N ASP A 253 -5.74 23.31 -3.33
CA ASP A 253 -4.36 23.80 -3.51
C ASP A 253 -3.26 22.72 -3.51
N ASP A 254 -3.62 21.44 -3.48
CA ASP A 254 -2.67 20.32 -3.38
C ASP A 254 -2.09 19.89 -4.74
N LYS A 255 -1.44 20.84 -5.43
CA LYS A 255 -0.39 20.46 -6.38
C LYS A 255 0.75 19.88 -5.57
N LEU A 256 0.75 18.55 -5.42
CA LEU A 256 1.86 17.86 -4.80
C LEU A 256 3.16 18.34 -5.44
N ASP A 257 4.09 18.77 -4.59
CA ASP A 257 5.45 19.01 -5.02
C ASP A 257 6.08 17.71 -5.54
N GLU A 258 7.23 17.85 -6.19
CA GLU A 258 7.91 16.71 -6.80
C GLU A 258 8.25 15.62 -5.77
N VAL A 259 8.58 16.01 -4.54
CA VAL A 259 8.92 15.09 -3.43
C VAL A 259 7.69 14.27 -3.03
N SER A 260 6.56 14.93 -2.84
CA SER A 260 5.31 14.30 -2.41
C SER A 260 4.75 13.39 -3.50
N MET A 261 4.86 13.79 -4.77
CA MET A 261 4.54 12.91 -5.91
C MET A 261 5.41 11.65 -5.91
N ARG A 262 6.73 11.77 -5.69
CA ARG A 262 7.62 10.59 -5.61
C ARG A 262 7.26 9.66 -4.45
N LYS A 263 6.99 10.22 -3.26
CA LYS A 263 6.53 9.44 -2.09
C LYS A 263 5.22 8.71 -2.38
N LEU A 264 4.29 9.38 -3.05
CA LEU A 264 2.99 8.82 -3.42
C LEU A 264 3.13 7.65 -4.39
N VAL A 265 3.87 7.84 -5.50
CA VAL A 265 4.12 6.80 -6.51
C VAL A 265 4.76 5.58 -5.86
N ARG A 266 5.79 5.79 -5.02
CA ARG A 266 6.45 4.71 -4.29
C ARG A 266 5.49 3.96 -3.37
N SER A 267 4.68 4.69 -2.61
CA SER A 267 3.66 4.11 -1.74
C SER A 267 2.67 3.25 -2.53
N MET A 268 2.28 3.68 -3.73
CA MET A 268 1.39 2.90 -4.61
C MET A 268 2.02 1.61 -5.10
N HIS A 269 3.25 1.67 -5.62
CA HIS A 269 3.98 0.48 -6.05
C HIS A 269 4.07 -0.54 -4.92
N LYS A 270 4.38 -0.09 -3.70
CA LYS A 270 4.42 -0.98 -2.54
C LYS A 270 3.06 -1.49 -2.10
N ASN A 271 2.03 -0.66 -2.15
CA ASN A 271 0.67 -1.12 -1.87
C ASN A 271 0.28 -2.25 -2.82
N MET A 272 0.54 -2.11 -4.12
CA MET A 272 0.33 -3.21 -5.08
C MET A 272 1.21 -4.43 -4.76
N SER A 273 2.46 -4.18 -4.38
CA SER A 273 3.43 -5.24 -4.10
C SER A 273 3.26 -5.87 -2.73
N SER A 274 2.34 -5.44 -1.88
CA SER A 274 2.19 -5.97 -0.52
C SER A 274 0.75 -6.21 -0.11
N HIS A 275 -0.18 -5.96 -1.01
CA HIS A 275 -1.60 -6.04 -0.75
C HIS A 275 -2.05 -7.49 -0.58
N ILE A 276 -2.46 -7.86 0.63
CA ILE A 276 -3.18 -9.10 0.88
C ILE A 276 -4.67 -8.75 0.96
N PRO A 277 -5.52 -9.18 0.00
CA PRO A 277 -6.94 -8.87 0.03
C PRO A 277 -7.62 -9.57 1.19
N ARG A 278 -8.53 -8.87 1.87
CA ARG A 278 -9.48 -9.52 2.77
C ARG A 278 -10.51 -10.32 1.99
N TYR A 279 -10.99 -9.78 0.87
CA TYR A 279 -12.04 -10.41 0.09
C TYR A 279 -11.59 -10.73 -1.33
N ILE A 280 -11.87 -11.96 -1.74
CA ILE A 280 -11.79 -12.37 -3.15
C ILE A 280 -13.22 -12.53 -3.67
N VAL A 281 -13.54 -11.86 -4.76
CA VAL A 281 -14.84 -11.93 -5.42
C VAL A 281 -14.67 -12.80 -6.67
N PHE A 282 -15.04 -14.08 -6.56
CA PHE A 282 -15.06 -14.95 -7.72
C PHE A 282 -16.33 -14.70 -8.52
N TYR A 283 -16.17 -14.45 -9.82
CA TYR A 283 -17.28 -14.21 -10.72
C TYR A 283 -17.04 -14.81 -12.11
N SER A 284 -18.07 -15.39 -12.69
CA SER A 284 -18.08 -15.82 -14.08
C SER A 284 -19.24 -15.18 -14.82
N THR A 285 -18.96 -14.55 -15.95
CA THR A 285 -20.01 -14.03 -16.85
C THR A 285 -20.84 -15.15 -17.47
N ASP A 286 -20.27 -16.35 -17.60
CA ASP A 286 -20.92 -17.49 -18.23
C ASP A 286 -21.88 -18.21 -17.28
N LEU A 287 -21.50 -18.31 -15.99
CA LEU A 287 -22.30 -18.97 -14.95
C LEU A 287 -23.17 -18.00 -14.15
N ASN A 288 -22.76 -16.73 -14.10
CA ASN A 288 -23.44 -15.63 -13.43
C ASN A 288 -23.68 -15.85 -11.92
N ASN A 289 -22.63 -16.24 -11.19
CA ASN A 289 -22.64 -16.36 -9.73
C ASN A 289 -21.56 -15.49 -9.11
N ILE A 290 -21.86 -14.91 -7.96
CA ILE A 290 -20.90 -14.15 -7.16
C ILE A 290 -20.58 -14.98 -5.91
N TYR A 291 -19.32 -15.35 -5.74
CA TYR A 291 -18.81 -15.90 -4.49
C TYR A 291 -17.91 -14.88 -3.82
N PHE A 292 -18.39 -14.32 -2.70
CA PHE A 292 -17.68 -13.38 -1.87
C PHE A 292 -16.93 -14.14 -0.77
N TYR A 293 -15.63 -14.32 -0.96
CA TYR A 293 -14.77 -15.16 -0.14
C TYR A 293 -13.94 -14.32 0.84
N ASP A 294 -14.12 -14.53 2.14
CA ASP A 294 -13.29 -13.89 3.18
C ASP A 294 -12.02 -14.71 3.44
N THR A 295 -10.87 -14.11 3.21
CA THR A 295 -9.55 -14.71 3.47
C THR A 295 -9.05 -14.45 4.89
N HIS A 296 -9.72 -13.57 5.64
CA HIS A 296 -9.24 -13.02 6.91
C HIS A 296 -7.85 -12.38 6.80
N ARG A 297 -7.54 -11.78 5.63
CA ARG A 297 -6.23 -11.20 5.29
C ARG A 297 -5.08 -12.21 5.43
N LYS A 298 -5.35 -13.47 5.10
CA LYS A 298 -4.34 -14.54 5.07
C LYS A 298 -4.05 -14.96 3.64
N THR A 299 -2.77 -15.10 3.31
CA THR A 299 -2.37 -15.67 2.02
C THR A 299 -2.68 -17.15 1.90
N GLN A 300 -2.84 -17.86 3.02
CA GLN A 300 -3.04 -19.32 3.03
C GLN A 300 -4.30 -19.67 3.81
N THR A 301 -5.31 -20.15 3.08
CA THR A 301 -6.62 -20.49 3.61
C THR A 301 -7.07 -21.86 3.08
N SER A 302 -8.03 -22.50 3.73
CA SER A 302 -8.50 -23.85 3.40
C SER A 302 -8.97 -24.05 1.96
N LEU A 303 -9.34 -22.99 1.23
CA LEU A 303 -9.82 -23.06 -0.15
C LEU A 303 -8.94 -22.32 -1.16
N VAL A 304 -8.11 -21.37 -0.72
CA VAL A 304 -7.26 -20.54 -1.58
C VAL A 304 -5.87 -20.37 -0.97
N ARG A 305 -4.83 -20.52 -1.80
CA ARG A 305 -3.47 -20.11 -1.49
C ARG A 305 -3.05 -18.98 -2.42
N MET A 306 -2.40 -17.96 -1.89
CA MET A 306 -1.92 -16.81 -2.64
C MET A 306 -0.41 -16.74 -2.48
N PHE A 307 0.28 -16.62 -3.60
CA PHE A 307 1.73 -16.47 -3.66
C PHE A 307 2.06 -15.15 -4.31
N GLN A 308 2.91 -14.38 -3.64
CA GLN A 308 3.35 -13.08 -4.12
C GLN A 308 4.82 -13.13 -4.48
N ARG A 309 5.15 -12.55 -5.63
CA ARG A 309 6.53 -12.22 -5.98
C ARG A 309 6.67 -10.72 -6.13
N ARG A 310 7.55 -10.12 -5.34
CA ARG A 310 7.93 -8.71 -5.46
C ARG A 310 9.19 -8.60 -6.32
N SER A 311 9.19 -7.67 -7.27
CA SER A 311 10.39 -7.27 -8.01
C SER A 311 10.27 -5.81 -8.45
N SER A 312 11.39 -5.19 -8.81
CA SER A 312 11.41 -3.81 -9.30
C SER A 312 10.62 -3.62 -10.61
N GLY A 313 10.54 -4.67 -11.44
CA GLY A 313 9.99 -4.60 -12.80
C GLY A 313 8.58 -5.17 -12.98
N LYS A 314 8.23 -6.25 -12.27
CA LYS A 314 6.90 -6.88 -12.34
C LYS A 314 6.51 -7.52 -11.00
N ILE A 315 5.42 -7.03 -10.40
CA ILE A 315 4.77 -7.69 -9.28
C ILE A 315 3.90 -8.80 -9.85
N LYS A 316 3.95 -9.99 -9.25
CA LYS A 316 3.10 -11.11 -9.67
C LYS A 316 2.37 -11.70 -8.47
N TRP A 317 1.08 -11.95 -8.68
CA TRP A 317 0.25 -12.75 -7.80
C TRP A 317 -0.13 -14.04 -8.51
N GLU A 318 0.06 -15.15 -7.82
CA GLU A 318 -0.49 -16.43 -8.21
C GLU A 318 -1.50 -16.86 -7.17
N ILE A 319 -2.66 -17.29 -7.63
CA ILE A 319 -3.74 -17.76 -6.78
C ILE A 319 -3.86 -19.23 -7.08
N PHE A 320 -4.03 -20.02 -6.04
CA PHE A 320 -4.21 -21.45 -6.16
C PHE A 320 -5.51 -21.81 -5.46
N THR A 321 -6.51 -22.11 -6.26
CA THR A 321 -7.82 -22.57 -5.78
C THR A 321 -7.84 -24.07 -5.61
N ILE A 322 -8.23 -24.54 -4.43
CA ILE A 322 -8.33 -25.98 -4.15
C ILE A 322 -9.42 -26.61 -5.02
N PRO A 323 -9.22 -27.82 -5.60
CA PRO A 323 -10.19 -28.46 -6.48
C PRO A 323 -11.61 -28.58 -5.90
N PHE A 324 -11.73 -28.70 -4.58
CA PHE A 324 -13.01 -28.69 -3.87
C PHE A 324 -13.80 -27.39 -4.10
N LEU A 325 -13.15 -26.22 -4.04
CA LEU A 325 -13.79 -24.93 -4.29
C LEU A 325 -14.32 -24.85 -5.72
N ILE A 326 -13.50 -25.25 -6.70
CA ILE A 326 -13.86 -25.20 -8.12
C ILE A 326 -15.06 -26.12 -8.40
N SER A 327 -14.93 -27.40 -8.01
CA SER A 327 -15.90 -28.44 -8.37
C SER A 327 -17.21 -28.38 -7.59
N ASN A 328 -17.23 -27.87 -6.35
CA ASN A 328 -18.45 -27.83 -5.53
C ASN A 328 -19.11 -26.45 -5.47
N PHE A 329 -18.41 -25.39 -5.88
CA PHE A 329 -18.93 -24.03 -5.85
C PHE A 329 -18.77 -23.35 -7.21
N LEU A 330 -17.54 -23.03 -7.64
CA LEU A 330 -17.33 -22.07 -8.73
C LEU A 330 -17.92 -22.53 -10.08
N LEU A 331 -17.87 -23.83 -10.39
CA LEU A 331 -18.45 -24.41 -11.60
C LEU A 331 -19.86 -24.98 -11.40
N GLN A 332 -20.45 -24.75 -10.23
CA GLN A 332 -21.81 -25.19 -9.92
C GLN A 332 -22.82 -24.07 -10.17
N ASN A 333 -24.03 -24.48 -10.53
CA ASN A 333 -25.19 -23.62 -10.80
C ASN A 333 -24.99 -22.70 -12.02
N ASN A 334 -25.82 -22.86 -13.05
CA ASN A 334 -25.81 -21.97 -14.20
C ASN A 334 -26.99 -21.00 -14.11
N ASN A 335 -26.72 -19.74 -13.81
CA ASN A 335 -27.69 -18.68 -13.62
C ASN A 335 -27.57 -17.59 -14.70
N LYS A 336 -27.09 -17.96 -15.89
CA LYS A 336 -26.84 -17.02 -17.00
C LYS A 336 -28.05 -16.16 -17.39
N GLU A 337 -29.25 -16.74 -17.26
CA GLU A 337 -30.53 -16.09 -17.56
C GLU A 337 -31.02 -15.17 -16.42
N GLU A 338 -30.47 -15.29 -15.22
CA GLU A 338 -30.87 -14.46 -14.08
C GLU A 338 -30.30 -13.04 -14.23
N LEU A 339 -31.16 -12.04 -14.09
CA LEU A 339 -30.76 -10.64 -14.10
C LEU A 339 -30.05 -10.23 -12.80
N ALA A 340 -30.40 -10.91 -11.71
CA ALA A 340 -29.82 -10.74 -10.39
C ALA A 340 -28.86 -11.90 -10.12
N PRO A 341 -27.54 -11.70 -10.17
CA PRO A 341 -26.60 -12.77 -9.88
C PRO A 341 -26.79 -13.25 -8.43
N PRO A 342 -26.90 -14.57 -8.17
CA PRO A 342 -26.86 -15.09 -6.82
C PRO A 342 -25.57 -14.69 -6.10
N PHE A 343 -25.71 -14.29 -4.84
CA PHE A 343 -24.60 -13.86 -4.00
C PHE A 343 -24.37 -14.86 -2.87
N HIS A 344 -23.21 -15.52 -2.90
CA HIS A 344 -22.82 -16.53 -1.93
C HIS A 344 -21.66 -16.03 -1.08
N TYR A 345 -21.80 -16.15 0.24
CA TYR A 345 -20.70 -15.89 1.17
C TYR A 345 -19.93 -17.19 1.43
N LEU A 346 -18.60 -17.13 1.31
CA LEU A 346 -17.69 -18.23 1.64
C LEU A 346 -16.64 -17.73 2.62
N GLU A 347 -16.19 -18.61 3.52
CA GLU A 347 -15.20 -18.27 4.53
C GLU A 347 -13.96 -19.16 4.40
N GLY A 348 -12.78 -18.54 4.41
CA GLY A 348 -11.50 -19.20 4.38
C GLY A 348 -10.92 -19.41 5.76
N LEU A 349 -10.79 -20.66 6.18
CA LEU A 349 -10.12 -20.95 7.44
C LEU A 349 -8.60 -20.86 7.23
N PRO A 350 -7.86 -20.05 8.02
CA PRO A 350 -6.41 -19.98 7.90
C PRO A 350 -5.75 -21.35 8.06
N VAL A 351 -4.71 -21.60 7.26
CA VAL A 351 -3.92 -22.83 7.34
C VAL A 351 -2.42 -22.50 7.39
N PRO A 352 -1.55 -23.45 7.80
CA PRO A 352 -0.11 -23.26 7.74
C PRO A 352 0.38 -22.92 6.32
N TYR A 353 1.47 -22.15 6.25
CA TYR A 353 2.12 -21.86 4.98
C TYR A 353 2.73 -23.11 4.37
N GLU A 354 2.44 -23.34 3.10
CA GLU A 354 3.06 -24.34 2.26
C GLU A 354 3.70 -23.62 1.08
N SER A 355 4.95 -23.95 0.76
CA SER A 355 5.60 -23.34 -0.39
C SER A 355 4.90 -23.75 -1.68
N ARG A 356 4.93 -22.85 -2.67
CA ARG A 356 4.39 -23.11 -4.00
C ARG A 356 4.96 -24.39 -4.61
N ASP A 357 6.27 -24.57 -4.54
CA ASP A 357 6.96 -25.73 -5.14
C ASP A 357 6.52 -27.04 -4.48
N TYR A 358 6.33 -27.04 -3.16
CA TYR A 358 5.78 -28.19 -2.45
C TYR A 358 4.36 -28.52 -2.93
N LEU A 359 3.49 -27.52 -3.12
CA LEU A 359 2.14 -27.74 -3.62
C LEU A 359 2.15 -28.33 -5.03
N ILE A 360 3.02 -27.83 -5.91
CA ILE A 360 3.20 -28.33 -7.29
C ILE A 360 3.61 -29.80 -7.30
N GLU A 361 4.57 -30.18 -6.48
CA GLU A 361 5.06 -31.56 -6.43
C GLU A 361 4.02 -32.54 -5.87
N ASN A 362 3.11 -32.07 -5.01
CA ASN A 362 2.20 -32.92 -4.24
C ASN A 362 0.73 -32.82 -4.67
N THR A 363 0.39 -32.02 -5.68
CA THR A 363 -0.99 -31.82 -6.13
C THR A 363 -1.14 -32.04 -7.64
N GLU A 364 -1.97 -33.01 -8.04
CA GLU A 364 -2.10 -33.42 -9.44
C GLU A 364 -2.88 -32.44 -10.34
N ASN A 365 -3.59 -31.45 -9.79
CA ASN A 365 -4.48 -30.56 -10.54
C ASN A 365 -4.33 -29.10 -10.10
N ILE A 366 -3.29 -28.45 -10.62
CA ILE A 366 -3.01 -27.04 -10.36
C ILE A 366 -3.40 -26.23 -11.60
N GLU A 367 -4.65 -25.80 -11.64
CA GLU A 367 -5.19 -25.09 -12.81
C GLU A 367 -4.80 -23.60 -12.84
N ASP A 368 -4.21 -23.06 -11.77
CA ASP A 368 -4.09 -21.61 -11.54
C ASP A 368 -2.66 -21.10 -11.24
N ILE A 369 -1.64 -21.93 -11.52
CA ILE A 369 -0.24 -21.58 -11.29
C ILE A 369 0.49 -21.47 -12.63
N GLU A 370 1.21 -20.38 -12.83
CA GLU A 370 2.13 -20.23 -13.96
C GLU A 370 3.50 -20.81 -13.61
N PHE A 371 4.08 -21.64 -14.48
CA PHE A 371 5.31 -22.38 -14.19
C PHE A 371 6.62 -21.59 -14.48
N GLU A 372 6.55 -20.32 -14.84
CA GLU A 372 7.70 -19.59 -15.39
C GLU A 372 8.63 -18.94 -14.35
N TYR A 373 8.30 -19.01 -13.05
CA TYR A 373 8.95 -18.19 -12.04
C TYR A 373 9.60 -19.00 -10.93
N ASP A 374 10.87 -18.68 -10.69
CA ASP A 374 11.63 -19.14 -9.54
C ASP A 374 11.47 -18.10 -8.40
N TYR A 375 11.15 -18.59 -7.20
CA TYR A 375 11.09 -17.87 -5.91
C TYR A 375 9.90 -16.90 -5.68
N PHE A 376 9.09 -17.23 -4.68
CA PHE A 376 8.01 -16.40 -4.15
C PHE A 376 8.32 -15.98 -2.72
N ASP A 377 7.85 -14.79 -2.35
CA ASP A 377 8.07 -14.21 -1.03
C ASP A 377 7.38 -15.07 0.04
N GLN A 378 8.01 -15.17 1.22
CA GLN A 378 7.36 -15.75 2.38
C GLN A 378 6.29 -14.80 2.94
N PRO A 379 5.20 -15.34 3.52
CA PRO A 379 4.14 -14.53 4.10
C PRO A 379 4.62 -13.85 5.39
N LEU A 380 4.70 -12.53 5.36
CA LEU A 380 5.11 -11.73 6.51
C LEU A 380 3.97 -11.54 7.52
N GLU A 381 2.71 -11.73 7.12
CA GLU A 381 1.52 -11.49 7.96
C GLU A 381 1.35 -12.45 9.16
N ASN A 382 2.22 -13.46 9.26
CA ASN A 382 2.26 -14.40 10.38
C ASN A 382 3.30 -14.03 11.45
N ILE A 383 4.12 -13.01 11.20
CA ILE A 383 5.13 -12.55 12.14
C ILE A 383 4.48 -11.57 13.12
N GLN A 384 4.38 -11.96 14.39
CA GLN A 384 3.87 -11.09 15.45
C GLN A 384 5.02 -10.40 16.19
N ILE A 385 5.02 -9.07 16.16
CA ILE A 385 6.03 -8.25 16.83
C ILE A 385 5.32 -7.22 17.70
N ASN A 386 5.44 -7.39 19.02
CA ASN A 386 4.73 -6.61 20.04
C ASN A 386 5.59 -5.49 20.61
N ILE A 387 6.01 -4.56 19.74
CA ILE A 387 6.70 -3.34 20.12
C ILE A 387 6.04 -2.17 19.40
N ASP A 388 5.73 -1.13 20.16
CA ASP A 388 5.35 0.17 19.62
C ASP A 388 6.62 0.96 19.29
N ILE A 389 6.85 1.15 18.00
CA ILE A 389 8.03 1.84 17.48
C ILE A 389 7.79 3.32 17.17
N GLU A 390 6.55 3.79 17.22
CA GLU A 390 6.21 5.18 16.85
C GLU A 390 6.87 6.18 17.81
N LYS A 391 7.03 5.78 19.09
CA LYS A 391 7.74 6.55 20.12
C LYS A 391 9.21 6.87 19.81
N TYR A 392 9.81 6.22 18.82
CA TYR A 392 11.21 6.41 18.42
C TYR A 392 11.39 7.43 17.30
N PHE A 393 10.31 7.76 16.59
CA PHE A 393 10.32 8.82 15.61
C PHE A 393 10.11 10.16 16.33
N LYS A 394 10.95 11.15 16.00
CA LYS A 394 10.87 12.49 16.57
C LYS A 394 9.72 13.29 15.96
N PHE A 395 9.44 13.03 14.69
CA PHE A 395 8.37 13.63 13.90
C PHE A 395 7.38 12.56 13.44
N GLY A 396 6.34 12.96 12.68
CA GLY A 396 5.44 11.99 12.05
C GLY A 396 6.22 11.09 11.10
N LEU A 397 5.82 9.82 10.99
CA LEU A 397 6.49 8.84 10.12
C LEU A 397 6.54 9.32 8.65
N GLU A 398 5.50 10.04 8.21
CA GLU A 398 5.33 10.67 6.91
C GLU A 398 6.44 11.68 6.55
N ASP A 399 7.10 12.27 7.55
CA ASP A 399 8.20 13.22 7.36
C ASP A 399 9.50 12.52 6.92
N TYR A 400 9.63 11.23 7.21
CA TYR A 400 10.79 10.43 6.86
C TYR A 400 10.67 9.91 5.43
N GLU A 401 11.74 10.02 4.64
CA GLU A 401 11.82 9.39 3.31
C GLU A 401 12.88 8.29 3.26
N ASN A 402 14.03 8.51 3.86
CA ASN A 402 15.11 7.54 3.91
C ASN A 402 15.68 7.50 5.33
N LEU A 403 16.05 6.31 5.78
CA LEU A 403 16.49 6.07 7.15
C LEU A 403 17.91 5.51 7.15
N ILE A 404 18.74 6.02 8.06
CA ILE A 404 19.98 5.37 8.48
C ILE A 404 19.80 4.98 9.96
N ILE A 405 19.91 3.70 10.25
CA ILE A 405 19.71 3.13 11.58
C ILE A 405 21.06 2.64 12.06
N VAL A 406 21.52 3.16 13.20
CA VAL A 406 22.88 2.96 13.67
C VAL A 406 22.87 2.26 15.02
N ASN A 407 23.42 1.04 15.08
CA ASN A 407 23.89 0.44 16.33
C ASN A 407 25.24 1.09 16.67
N PHE A 408 25.21 2.08 17.56
CA PHE A 408 26.39 2.93 17.78
C PHE A 408 27.57 2.19 18.39
N GLU A 409 27.32 1.20 19.26
CA GLU A 409 28.43 0.41 19.82
C GLU A 409 29.17 -0.38 18.73
N TYR A 410 28.44 -0.95 17.76
CA TYR A 410 29.06 -1.63 16.62
C TYR A 410 29.89 -0.64 15.79
N LEU A 411 29.32 0.53 15.49
CA LEU A 411 30.04 1.58 14.75
C LEU A 411 31.32 2.02 15.49
N GLU A 412 31.26 2.27 16.79
CA GLU A 412 32.44 2.66 17.59
C GLU A 412 33.50 1.56 17.64
N GLU A 413 33.08 0.32 17.91
CA GLU A 413 33.99 -0.83 17.92
C GLU A 413 34.75 -0.93 16.59
N LYS A 414 34.01 -0.82 15.48
CA LYS A 414 34.61 -0.88 14.15
C LYS A 414 35.54 0.29 13.86
N ILE A 415 35.22 1.48 14.33
CA ILE A 415 36.09 2.67 14.21
C ILE A 415 37.39 2.50 15.00
N ILE A 416 37.31 1.94 16.21
CA ILE A 416 38.49 1.67 17.05
C ILE A 416 39.38 0.63 16.37
N GLU A 417 38.78 -0.44 15.83
CA GLU A 417 39.48 -1.46 15.06
C GLU A 417 40.23 -0.85 13.87
N LEU A 418 39.54 -0.09 13.02
CA LEU A 418 40.13 0.56 11.84
C LEU A 418 41.22 1.58 12.22
N ARG A 419 41.02 2.36 13.29
CA ARG A 419 42.03 3.30 13.80
C ARG A 419 43.32 2.57 14.23
N ASN A 420 43.18 1.39 14.84
CA ASN A 420 44.33 0.58 15.25
C ASN A 420 45.01 -0.06 14.03
N PHE A 421 44.23 -0.58 13.08
CA PHE A 421 44.74 -1.22 11.88
C PHE A 421 45.51 -0.25 10.98
N TYR A 422 44.99 0.96 10.77
CA TYR A 422 45.61 2.01 9.94
C TYR A 422 46.54 2.96 10.71
N LYS A 423 47.01 2.54 11.89
CA LYS A 423 47.89 3.36 12.72
C LYS A 423 49.16 3.74 11.96
N GLY A 424 49.42 5.05 11.88
CA GLY A 424 50.56 5.62 11.15
C GLY A 424 50.20 6.23 9.79
N LEU A 425 48.96 6.06 9.32
CA LEU A 425 48.44 6.81 8.17
C LEU A 425 47.83 8.15 8.60
N ASN A 426 47.85 9.15 7.72
CA ASN A 426 47.29 10.50 7.87
C ASN A 426 45.76 10.53 7.72
N ILE A 427 45.11 9.52 8.29
CA ILE A 427 43.67 9.31 8.25
C ILE A 427 43.08 9.39 9.66
N GLN A 428 41.85 9.87 9.73
CA GLN A 428 41.11 9.96 10.98
C GLN A 428 39.77 9.25 10.81
N PHE A 429 39.61 8.16 11.55
CA PHE A 429 38.35 7.46 11.72
C PHE A 429 37.60 8.10 12.90
N ASP A 430 36.42 8.64 12.59
CA ASP A 430 35.54 9.33 13.52
C ASP A 430 34.08 9.07 13.13
N SER A 431 33.23 8.74 14.10
CA SER A 431 31.85 8.32 13.85
C SER A 431 31.03 9.41 13.18
N SER A 432 31.23 10.67 13.59
CA SER A 432 30.52 11.82 13.02
C SER A 432 30.91 12.07 11.57
N LYS A 433 32.23 11.99 11.28
CA LYS A 433 32.75 12.15 9.92
C LYS A 433 32.29 11.02 9.01
N ILE A 434 32.29 9.78 9.50
CA ILE A 434 31.81 8.61 8.76
C ILE A 434 30.33 8.76 8.42
N LEU A 435 29.48 9.12 9.38
CA LEU A 435 28.05 9.29 9.11
C LEU A 435 27.78 10.44 8.12
N LYS A 436 28.49 11.57 8.25
CA LYS A 436 28.37 12.69 7.30
C LYS A 436 28.80 12.29 5.88
N LYS A 437 29.95 11.63 5.76
CA LYS A 437 30.47 11.14 4.49
C LYS A 437 29.60 10.02 3.90
N LEU A 438 28.97 9.20 4.75
CA LEU A 438 28.01 8.20 4.31
C LEU A 438 26.80 8.88 3.66
N CYS A 439 26.22 9.92 4.27
CA CYS A 439 25.14 10.67 3.65
C CYS A 439 25.55 11.28 2.30
N GLU A 440 26.76 11.86 2.19
CA GLU A 440 27.28 12.38 0.92
C GLU A 440 27.46 11.27 -0.14
N PHE A 441 28.00 10.12 0.27
CA PHE A 441 28.17 8.95 -0.58
C PHE A 441 26.81 8.44 -1.08
N LEU A 442 25.84 8.25 -0.18
CA LEU A 442 24.51 7.76 -0.53
C LEU A 442 23.74 8.75 -1.40
N LYS A 443 23.91 10.05 -1.16
CA LYS A 443 23.34 11.09 -2.03
C LYS A 443 23.89 11.01 -3.45
N LYS A 444 25.21 10.83 -3.60
CA LYS A 444 25.86 10.69 -4.91
C LYS A 444 25.46 9.38 -5.59
N GLU A 445 25.42 8.29 -4.83
CA GLU A 445 25.18 6.94 -5.33
C GLU A 445 23.71 6.75 -5.77
N TRP A 446 22.76 7.23 -4.97
CA TRP A 446 21.34 6.95 -5.14
C TRP A 446 20.52 8.16 -5.61
N GLY A 447 21.13 9.35 -5.73
CA GLY A 447 20.42 10.58 -6.10
C GLY A 447 19.41 11.04 -5.05
N VAL A 448 19.63 10.70 -3.78
CA VAL A 448 18.70 10.96 -2.68
C VAL A 448 19.21 12.10 -1.78
N ASP A 449 18.42 13.16 -1.62
CA ASP A 449 18.87 14.38 -0.96
C ASP A 449 18.79 14.38 0.58
N LYS A 450 17.93 13.55 1.18
CA LYS A 450 17.65 13.59 2.64
C LYS A 450 17.60 12.21 3.29
N PHE A 451 18.48 11.99 4.26
CA PHE A 451 18.49 10.84 5.16
C PHE A 451 18.29 11.31 6.60
N GLU A 452 17.40 10.64 7.31
CA GLU A 452 17.19 10.82 8.74
C GLU A 452 17.93 9.73 9.49
N ILE A 453 18.69 10.09 10.52
CA ILE A 453 19.56 9.14 11.22
C ILE A 453 19.01 8.83 12.60
N LEU A 454 18.69 7.56 12.83
CA LEU A 454 18.26 7.02 14.12
C LEU A 454 19.46 6.32 14.78
N VAL A 455 19.91 6.83 15.92
CA VAL A 455 21.08 6.29 16.62
C VAL A 455 20.68 5.64 17.92
N PHE A 456 20.96 4.35 18.03
CA PHE A 456 20.76 3.55 19.22
C PHE A 456 22.10 3.36 19.91
N SER A 457 22.16 3.71 21.19
CA SER A 457 23.34 3.50 22.02
C SER A 457 22.92 3.21 23.47
N LYS A 458 23.81 2.67 24.30
CA LYS A 458 23.75 2.65 25.76
C LYS A 458 24.52 3.82 26.40
N ASN A 459 25.44 4.45 25.67
CA ASN A 459 26.43 5.41 26.18
C ASN A 459 26.24 6.82 25.56
N TYR A 460 25.41 7.66 26.18
CA TYR A 460 25.02 8.97 25.62
C TYR A 460 25.98 10.14 25.90
N GLN A 461 27.05 9.94 26.67
CA GLN A 461 27.96 11.03 27.02
C GLN A 461 28.66 11.64 25.79
N PHE A 462 28.73 10.91 24.68
CA PHE A 462 29.45 11.32 23.46
C PHE A 462 28.64 12.24 22.52
N PHE A 463 27.30 12.25 22.60
CA PHE A 463 26.43 12.95 21.63
C PHE A 463 26.03 14.39 22.02
N TYR A 464 26.52 14.90 23.15
CA TYR A 464 26.25 16.28 23.56
C TYR A 464 27.13 17.33 22.85
N GLU A 465 28.22 16.88 22.22
CA GLU A 465 28.95 17.70 21.25
C GLU A 465 28.29 17.46 19.89
N LYS A 466 27.60 18.49 19.38
CA LYS A 466 26.89 18.47 18.11
C LYS A 466 27.71 17.76 17.03
N ILE A 467 27.11 16.76 16.39
CA ILE A 467 27.53 16.45 15.02
C ILE A 467 26.97 17.59 14.17
N ASP A 468 27.80 18.61 13.93
CA ASP A 468 27.40 19.77 13.15
C ASP A 468 26.83 19.32 11.79
N ASP A 469 25.67 19.88 11.44
CA ASP A 469 24.93 19.66 10.19
C ASP A 469 24.22 18.29 10.01
N LEU A 470 24.11 17.43 11.05
CA LEU A 470 23.28 16.21 10.98
C LEU A 470 22.11 16.24 11.97
N GLU A 471 20.90 15.99 11.48
CA GLU A 471 19.73 15.74 12.33
C GLU A 471 19.76 14.29 12.84
N LEU A 472 20.10 14.12 14.12
CA LEU A 472 20.15 12.82 14.79
C LEU A 472 18.97 12.65 15.77
N ASN A 473 18.34 11.48 15.72
CA ASN A 473 17.37 11.05 16.72
C ASN A 473 18.02 10.01 17.64
N LEU A 474 18.37 10.44 18.86
CA LEU A 474 19.02 9.60 19.87
C LEU A 474 17.99 8.78 20.64
N ILE A 475 18.14 7.45 20.59
CA ILE A 475 17.19 6.53 21.20
C ILE A 475 17.81 5.88 22.44
N LYS A 476 17.17 6.13 23.59
CA LYS A 476 17.74 5.82 24.91
C LYS A 476 17.55 4.38 25.41
N ASN A 477 17.33 3.41 24.52
CA ASN A 477 17.07 2.02 24.92
C ASN A 477 17.56 1.00 23.90
N LYS A 478 18.84 0.60 23.98
CA LYS A 478 19.40 -0.45 23.11
C LYS A 478 18.70 -1.80 23.25
N ASN A 479 18.13 -2.12 24.42
CA ASN A 479 17.47 -3.42 24.60
C ASN A 479 16.23 -3.57 23.71
N GLU A 480 15.73 -2.47 23.15
CA GLU A 480 14.62 -2.47 22.18
C GLU A 480 15.10 -2.31 20.73
N TYR A 481 16.41 -2.19 20.46
CA TYR A 481 16.95 -1.97 19.11
C TYR A 481 16.54 -3.07 18.12
N SER A 482 16.80 -4.32 18.49
CA SER A 482 16.54 -5.45 17.59
C SER A 482 15.03 -5.60 17.33
N GLY A 483 14.24 -5.45 18.38
CA GLY A 483 12.79 -5.45 18.29
C GLY A 483 12.23 -4.25 17.48
N PHE A 484 12.83 -3.07 17.60
CA PHE A 484 12.52 -1.91 16.77
C PHE A 484 12.77 -2.20 15.30
N LEU A 485 13.97 -2.69 14.97
CA LEU A 485 14.38 -2.91 13.59
C LEU A 485 13.52 -4.01 12.94
N ILE A 486 13.29 -5.12 13.65
CA ILE A 486 12.41 -6.19 13.17
C ILE A 486 11.00 -5.64 12.91
N LYS A 487 10.44 -4.84 13.82
CA LYS A 487 9.12 -4.22 13.62
C LYS A 487 9.10 -3.25 12.44
N LEU A 488 10.12 -2.41 12.30
CA LEU A 488 10.24 -1.44 11.23
C LEU A 488 10.29 -2.13 9.87
N LEU A 489 11.17 -3.12 9.71
CA LEU A 489 11.34 -3.86 8.47
C LEU A 489 10.09 -4.69 8.12
N HIS A 490 9.46 -5.31 9.12
CA HIS A 490 8.17 -5.96 8.92
C HIS A 490 7.11 -4.96 8.43
N ASN A 491 6.91 -3.85 9.15
CA ASN A 491 5.92 -2.83 8.80
C ASN A 491 6.20 -2.18 7.44
N TYR A 492 7.48 -2.02 7.07
CA TYR A 492 7.88 -1.52 5.75
C TYR A 492 7.28 -2.33 4.60
N TYR A 493 7.01 -3.63 4.82
CA TYR A 493 6.39 -4.52 3.83
C TYR A 493 4.91 -4.78 4.03
N VAL A 494 4.34 -4.61 5.23
CA VAL A 494 2.92 -4.98 5.47
C VAL A 494 2.02 -3.82 5.88
N ASP A 495 2.58 -2.69 6.30
CA ASP A 495 1.84 -1.55 6.81
C ASP A 495 1.96 -0.36 5.86
N HIS A 496 0.86 -0.02 5.20
CA HIS A 496 0.76 1.06 4.22
C HIS A 496 1.26 2.42 4.74
N ARG A 497 1.24 2.64 6.07
CA ARG A 497 1.78 3.87 6.69
C ARG A 497 3.28 4.03 6.49
N TYR A 498 4.01 2.96 6.16
CA TYR A 498 5.46 2.95 5.97
C TYR A 498 5.87 2.95 4.48
N PHE A 499 4.92 2.83 3.56
CA PHE A 499 5.22 2.55 2.16
C PHE A 499 5.83 3.74 1.39
N HIS A 500 5.74 4.96 1.95
CA HIS A 500 6.44 6.14 1.40
C HIS A 500 7.95 6.12 1.65
N LEU A 501 8.44 5.35 2.65
CA LEU A 501 9.86 5.18 2.89
C LEU A 501 10.54 4.57 1.65
N ASN A 502 11.76 4.99 1.34
CA ASN A 502 12.47 4.59 0.13
C ASN A 502 13.60 3.61 0.40
N LYS A 503 14.60 4.06 1.16
CA LYS A 503 15.80 3.28 1.45
C LYS A 503 16.03 3.27 2.95
N ILE A 504 16.34 2.09 3.47
CA ILE A 504 16.71 1.88 4.88
C ILE A 504 18.11 1.30 4.91
N PHE A 505 19.05 2.04 5.49
CA PHE A 505 20.43 1.62 5.72
C PHE A 505 20.60 1.26 7.19
N ILE A 506 21.17 0.08 7.45
CA ILE A 506 21.41 -0.43 8.79
C ILE A 506 22.93 -0.52 8.98
N ILE A 507 23.44 0.04 10.07
CA ILE A 507 24.83 -0.11 10.48
C ILE A 507 24.85 -1.04 11.68
N ASP A 508 25.08 -2.33 11.41
CA ASP A 508 25.11 -3.37 12.41
C ASP A 508 25.68 -4.68 11.84
N ASP A 509 26.13 -5.57 12.73
CA ASP A 509 26.57 -6.91 12.40
C ASP A 509 26.03 -7.96 13.38
N SER A 510 24.98 -7.63 14.14
CA SER A 510 24.37 -8.52 15.13
C SER A 510 23.54 -9.64 14.46
N SER A 511 23.63 -10.86 14.98
CA SER A 511 22.86 -12.03 14.49
C SER A 511 21.33 -11.95 14.69
N ASP A 512 20.84 -10.95 15.43
CA ASP A 512 19.43 -10.75 15.80
C ASP A 512 18.46 -10.65 14.60
N PHE A 513 18.96 -10.41 13.38
CA PHE A 513 18.14 -10.16 12.19
C PHE A 513 18.12 -11.31 11.18
N ASN A 514 18.87 -12.39 11.43
CA ASN A 514 19.03 -13.48 10.47
C ASN A 514 17.68 -14.08 10.05
N ASP A 515 16.80 -14.36 11.02
CA ASP A 515 15.48 -14.93 10.77
C ASP A 515 14.62 -14.03 9.86
N LEU A 516 14.70 -12.71 10.05
CA LEU A 516 13.93 -11.76 9.24
C LEU A 516 14.55 -11.58 7.85
N PHE A 517 15.88 -11.47 7.76
CA PHE A 517 16.58 -11.31 6.49
C PHE A 517 16.50 -12.55 5.59
N GLU A 518 16.35 -13.75 6.18
CA GLU A 518 16.11 -14.98 5.44
C GLU A 518 14.80 -14.94 4.65
N ILE A 519 13.78 -14.27 5.21
CA ILE A 519 12.42 -14.25 4.67
C ILE A 519 12.05 -12.93 3.99
N LEU A 520 12.98 -11.97 3.92
CA LEU A 520 12.79 -10.74 3.15
C LEU A 520 12.66 -11.05 1.66
N PRO A 521 11.95 -10.19 0.90
CA PRO A 521 11.84 -10.33 -0.55
C PRO A 521 13.21 -10.42 -1.23
N ASP A 522 13.37 -11.38 -2.14
CA ASP A 522 14.67 -11.73 -2.74
C ASP A 522 15.31 -10.59 -3.53
N TYR A 523 14.51 -9.66 -4.06
CA TYR A 523 15.02 -8.49 -4.78
C TYR A 523 15.94 -7.62 -3.91
N ASN A 524 15.81 -7.67 -2.57
CA ASN A 524 16.72 -6.97 -1.67
C ASN A 524 18.16 -7.49 -1.73
N LYS A 525 18.41 -8.66 -2.33
CA LYS A 525 19.78 -9.17 -2.54
C LYS A 525 20.46 -8.50 -3.74
N ASN A 526 19.70 -7.86 -4.62
CA ASN A 526 20.22 -7.14 -5.79
C ASN A 526 20.45 -5.67 -5.46
N ARG A 527 21.67 -5.17 -5.69
CA ARG A 527 22.05 -3.76 -5.47
C ARG A 527 21.06 -2.77 -6.08
N GLU A 528 20.70 -2.95 -7.34
CA GLU A 528 19.92 -1.97 -8.10
C GLU A 528 18.46 -1.91 -7.65
N GLU A 529 17.96 -3.00 -7.06
CA GLU A 529 16.56 -3.14 -6.65
C GLU A 529 16.36 -3.01 -5.14
N ALA A 530 17.41 -3.22 -4.35
CA ALA A 530 17.31 -3.33 -2.90
C ALA A 530 16.76 -2.06 -2.26
N ASP A 531 15.86 -2.25 -1.32
CA ASP A 531 15.31 -1.19 -0.48
C ASP A 531 15.99 -1.13 0.89
N ILE A 532 16.42 -2.29 1.36
CA ILE A 532 17.11 -2.47 2.63
C ILE A 532 18.57 -2.74 2.35
N PHE A 533 19.44 -2.04 3.07
CA PHE A 533 20.88 -2.17 2.98
C PHE A 533 21.45 -2.40 4.37
N ILE A 534 22.50 -3.19 4.47
CA ILE A 534 23.25 -3.35 5.71
C ILE A 534 24.75 -3.09 5.50
N ILE A 535 25.35 -2.37 6.44
CA ILE A 535 26.80 -2.18 6.53
C ILE A 535 27.27 -3.07 7.68
N LYS A 536 27.98 -4.14 7.32
CA LYS A 536 28.35 -5.23 8.22
C LYS A 536 29.79 -5.68 7.99
N ASN A 537 30.30 -6.57 8.84
CA ASN A 537 31.64 -7.13 8.66
C ASN A 537 31.71 -8.03 7.41
N GLN A 538 32.92 -8.40 7.00
CA GLN A 538 33.10 -9.37 5.92
C GLN A 538 32.42 -10.70 6.24
N ASN A 539 31.92 -11.41 5.21
CA ASN A 539 31.12 -12.63 5.38
C ASN A 539 31.78 -13.71 6.24
N GLY A 540 33.12 -13.78 6.30
CA GLY A 540 33.83 -14.75 7.14
C GLY A 540 33.81 -14.43 8.64
N GLU A 541 33.53 -13.18 9.01
CA GLU A 541 33.57 -12.66 10.39
C GLU A 541 32.22 -12.12 10.86
N SER A 542 31.26 -11.98 9.94
CA SER A 542 29.94 -11.40 10.19
C SER A 542 29.03 -12.37 10.94
N GLU A 543 28.31 -11.87 11.96
CA GLU A 543 27.26 -12.68 12.61
C GLU A 543 25.94 -12.69 11.80
N VAL A 544 25.82 -11.81 10.80
CA VAL A 544 24.68 -11.76 9.87
C VAL A 544 24.89 -12.75 8.73
N LEU A 545 24.23 -13.90 8.83
CA LEU A 545 24.31 -15.04 7.90
C LEU A 545 23.50 -14.78 6.62
N TYR A 546 22.29 -14.27 6.77
CA TYR A 546 21.42 -13.87 5.66
C TYR A 546 21.38 -12.37 5.64
N SER A 547 21.70 -11.75 4.52
CA SER A 547 21.64 -10.30 4.41
C SER A 547 20.90 -9.88 3.15
N PRO A 548 20.21 -8.74 3.19
CA PRO A 548 19.96 -8.00 1.96
C PRO A 548 21.30 -7.56 1.35
N TYR A 549 21.27 -6.73 0.31
CA TYR A 549 22.47 -6.18 -0.27
C TYR A 549 23.28 -5.45 0.82
N HIS A 550 24.57 -5.78 0.91
CA HIS A 550 25.42 -5.30 1.97
C HIS A 550 26.66 -4.58 1.47
N TYR A 551 27.12 -3.64 2.27
CA TYR A 551 28.45 -3.07 2.16
C TYR A 551 29.33 -3.66 3.25
N ASN A 552 30.57 -3.97 2.88
CA ASN A 552 31.59 -4.34 3.85
C ASN A 552 32.03 -3.08 4.62
N ALA A 553 31.94 -3.12 5.95
CA ALA A 553 32.25 -2.01 6.84
C ALA A 553 33.71 -1.56 6.73
N ASP A 554 34.67 -2.49 6.63
CA ASP A 554 36.09 -2.18 6.52
C ASP A 554 36.40 -1.36 5.27
N ILE A 555 35.89 -1.79 4.13
CA ILE A 555 36.08 -1.13 2.84
C ILE A 555 35.36 0.21 2.86
N LEU A 556 34.06 0.23 3.19
CA LEU A 556 33.25 1.44 3.08
C LEU A 556 33.74 2.53 4.03
N PHE A 557 33.93 2.24 5.33
CA PHE A 557 34.34 3.26 6.29
C PHE A 557 35.74 3.80 6.03
N SER A 558 36.65 2.96 5.52
CA SER A 558 37.97 3.37 5.06
C SER A 558 37.91 4.34 3.89
N GLN A 559 37.04 4.06 2.90
CA GLN A 559 36.82 4.96 1.76
C GLN A 559 36.20 6.28 2.19
N LEU A 560 35.17 6.24 3.03
CA LEU A 560 34.54 7.44 3.59
C LEU A 560 35.53 8.30 4.40
N SER A 561 36.56 7.66 4.95
CA SER A 561 37.63 8.32 5.69
C SER A 561 38.76 8.87 4.79
N GLY A 562 38.75 8.55 3.48
CA GLY A 562 39.64 9.12 2.46
C GLY A 562 40.59 8.14 1.76
N LEU A 563 40.46 6.83 2.00
CA LEU A 563 41.32 5.82 1.35
C LEU A 563 40.79 5.45 -0.04
N SER A 564 41.69 5.36 -1.02
CA SER A 564 41.39 4.76 -2.32
C SER A 564 41.39 3.22 -2.23
N TYR A 565 40.77 2.56 -3.21
CA TYR A 565 40.84 1.09 -3.33
C TYR A 565 42.28 0.58 -3.44
N GLU A 566 43.16 1.35 -4.09
CA GLU A 566 44.57 1.01 -4.20
C GLU A 566 45.27 1.07 -2.83
N ALA A 567 45.01 2.11 -2.04
CA ALA A 567 45.55 2.24 -0.69
C ALA A 567 45.07 1.11 0.24
N LEU A 568 43.80 0.70 0.10
CA LEU A 568 43.24 -0.46 0.82
C LEU A 568 44.00 -1.75 0.51
N GLY A 569 44.30 -2.01 -0.77
CA GLY A 569 45.01 -3.23 -1.18
C GLY A 569 46.50 -3.26 -0.82
N LEU A 570 47.11 -2.10 -0.58
CA LEU A 570 48.54 -1.98 -0.23
C LEU A 570 48.81 -2.05 1.27
N TRP A 571 47.82 -1.75 2.12
CA TRP A 571 48.02 -1.69 3.55
C TRP A 571 47.76 -3.05 4.23
N SER A 572 48.82 -3.81 4.44
CA SER A 572 48.78 -5.12 5.12
C SER A 572 49.87 -5.21 6.20
N PRO A 573 49.67 -4.60 7.39
CA PRO A 573 50.70 -4.50 8.43
C PRO A 573 51.19 -5.84 8.99
N LEU A 574 50.47 -6.94 8.71
CA LEU A 574 50.86 -8.28 9.14
C LEU A 574 51.73 -9.02 8.10
N GLU A 575 51.74 -8.59 6.85
CA GLU A 575 52.41 -9.29 5.74
C GLU A 575 53.73 -8.65 5.33
N TYR A 576 53.96 -7.39 5.70
CA TYR A 576 55.15 -6.62 5.32
C TYR A 576 56.13 -6.45 6.48
N SER A 577 57.41 -6.32 6.15
CA SER A 577 58.43 -5.87 7.11
C SER A 577 58.27 -4.38 7.43
N GLU A 578 58.83 -3.92 8.56
CA GLU A 578 58.76 -2.51 8.97
C GLU A 578 59.35 -1.54 7.92
N ASP A 579 60.42 -1.94 7.23
CA ASP A 579 61.03 -1.11 6.17
C ASP A 579 60.11 -0.97 4.95
N GLU A 580 59.41 -2.05 4.57
CA GLU A 580 58.40 -2.03 3.50
C GLU A 580 57.18 -1.20 3.91
N LEU A 581 56.72 -1.35 5.16
CA LEU A 581 55.60 -0.59 5.70
C LEU A 581 55.88 0.91 5.74
N GLU A 582 57.10 1.34 6.03
CA GLU A 582 57.44 2.76 6.01
C GLU A 582 57.36 3.35 4.59
N GLY A 583 57.81 2.61 3.58
CA GLY A 583 57.68 2.99 2.17
C GLY A 583 56.22 3.08 1.73
N ILE A 584 55.42 2.07 2.06
CA ILE A 584 53.97 2.01 1.77
C ILE A 584 53.24 3.14 2.50
N ARG A 585 53.52 3.35 3.80
CA ARG A 585 52.95 4.42 4.62
C ARG A 585 53.18 5.79 3.99
N LYS A 586 54.40 6.07 3.53
CA LYS A 586 54.73 7.33 2.87
C LYS A 586 53.91 7.53 1.59
N TYR A 587 53.84 6.51 0.73
CA TYR A 587 53.05 6.57 -0.50
C TYR A 587 51.56 6.80 -0.23
N ILE A 588 50.98 6.04 0.69
CA ILE A 588 49.56 6.16 1.03
C ILE A 588 49.27 7.53 1.65
N ASN A 589 50.13 8.05 2.52
CA ASN A 589 49.96 9.39 3.10
C ASN A 589 50.02 10.50 2.05
N GLU A 590 50.92 10.40 1.07
CA GLU A 590 50.95 11.32 -0.08
C GLU A 590 49.63 11.27 -0.88
N GLN A 591 49.05 10.09 -1.09
CA GLN A 591 47.75 9.93 -1.75
C GLN A 591 46.60 10.57 -0.95
N ILE A 592 46.56 10.31 0.37
CA ILE A 592 45.54 10.87 1.28
C ILE A 592 45.62 12.40 1.31
N ASP A 593 46.82 12.95 1.35
CA ASP A 593 46.98 14.40 1.45
C ASP A 593 46.66 15.12 0.12
N ASN A 594 46.90 14.45 -1.02
CA ASN A 594 46.49 14.94 -2.34
C ASN A 594 44.98 14.88 -2.58
N SER A 595 44.25 13.96 -1.92
CA SER A 595 42.79 13.83 -2.06
C SER A 595 41.98 14.81 -1.18
N LYS A 596 42.65 15.55 -0.28
CA LYS A 596 42.06 16.59 0.57
C LYS A 596 41.99 17.98 -0.09
N ILE A 597 42.63 18.16 -1.25
CA ILE A 597 42.60 19.37 -2.10
C ILE A 597 41.47 19.22 -3.10
#